data_AF-F8NN32-F1
#
_entry.id   AF-F8NN32-F1
#
_cell.length_a   1.000
_cell.length_b   1.000
_cell.length_c   1.000
_cell.angle_alpha   90.00
_cell.angle_beta   90.00
_cell.angle_gamma   90.00
#
_symmetry.space_group_name_H-M   'P 1'
#
loop_
_entity.id
_entity.type
_entity.pdbx_description
1 polymer ?
#
loop_
_entity_poly.entity_id
_entity_poly.type
_entity_poly.pdbx_seq_one_letter_code
_entity_poly.pdbx_strand_id
1 'polypeptide(L)'
;MTILFTNIRLVAYVTIFGISAAVLGLAANFAKLFLPNLQHDFTIFSLVVPSLTILVYLLLLQWAQPRLEVTAHFIIGVLWLAMGAWAADIIGYVQCYPLGGESTPTNNGSMSSRTYCYEMKVIEALSWFLFVLLAIYFTIIITLTTRAVVLGRHFAWSEHISQLGWFGELPGYPTEAVYPRPYAGYGGYSQPYPMMQPNVMQNPMGGYVVQQAHGHSVVIQPGVNGQPATISQVPSM
;
A
#
# COMPACT_ATOMS: atom_id res chain seq x y z
N MET A 1 -9.05 2.87 -7.29
CA MET A 1 -8.50 3.11 -5.94
C MET A 1 -9.60 3.61 -5.04
N THR A 2 -9.72 3.06 -3.83
CA THR A 2 -10.56 3.61 -2.76
C THR A 2 -9.86 4.84 -2.19
N ILE A 3 -10.46 6.03 -2.26
CA ILE A 3 -9.81 7.32 -1.92
C ILE A 3 -9.20 7.29 -0.52
N LEU A 4 -9.90 6.67 0.43
CA LEU A 4 -9.48 6.58 1.82
C LEU A 4 -8.17 5.78 1.99
N PHE A 5 -8.09 4.60 1.38
CA PHE A 5 -6.88 3.77 1.46
C PHE A 5 -5.68 4.46 0.80
N THR A 6 -5.88 5.11 -0.34
CA THR A 6 -4.83 5.87 -1.03
C THR A 6 -4.31 7.01 -0.17
N ASN A 7 -5.19 7.76 0.46
CA ASN A 7 -4.81 8.86 1.35
C ASN A 7 -4.04 8.35 2.56
N ILE A 8 -4.49 7.26 3.20
CA ILE A 8 -3.79 6.65 4.34
C ILE A 8 -2.40 6.15 3.92
N ARG A 9 -2.28 5.47 2.77
CA ARG A 9 -1.00 5.00 2.23
C ARG A 9 -0.07 6.16 1.92
N LEU A 10 -0.57 7.22 1.30
CA LEU A 10 0.20 8.41 0.99
C LEU A 10 0.71 9.11 2.25
N VAL A 11 -0.14 9.31 3.25
CA VAL A 11 0.25 9.91 4.54
C VAL A 11 1.34 9.05 5.19
N ALA A 12 1.14 7.73 5.27
CA ALA A 12 2.15 6.83 5.83
C ALA A 12 3.50 6.94 5.10
N TYR A 13 3.49 6.97 3.76
CA TYR A 13 4.72 7.05 2.97
C TYR A 13 5.42 8.39 3.11
N VAL A 14 4.67 9.50 3.14
CA VAL A 14 5.23 10.84 3.40
C VAL A 14 5.84 10.93 4.80
N THR A 15 5.18 10.39 5.81
CA THR A 15 5.72 10.34 7.17
C THR A 15 7.00 9.52 7.24
N ILE A 16 7.02 8.32 6.65
CA ILE A 16 8.21 7.46 6.62
C ILE A 16 9.37 8.15 5.88
N PHE A 17 9.08 8.80 4.75
CA PHE A 17 10.07 9.53 3.97
C PHE A 17 10.65 10.71 4.76
N GLY A 18 9.80 11.52 5.40
CA GLY A 18 10.23 12.68 6.19
C GLY A 18 11.12 12.28 7.37
N ILE A 19 10.76 11.23 8.11
CA ILE A 19 11.55 10.76 9.25
C ILE A 19 12.86 10.10 8.77
N SER A 20 12.81 9.30 7.71
CA SER A 20 14.01 8.69 7.12
C SER A 20 15.00 9.76 6.64
N ALA A 21 14.51 10.85 6.02
CA ALA A 21 15.33 11.97 5.60
C ALA A 21 15.95 12.71 6.79
N ALA A 22 15.22 12.89 7.90
CA ALA A 22 15.75 13.48 9.12
C ALA A 22 16.89 12.64 9.73
N VAL A 23 16.71 11.32 9.82
CA VAL A 23 17.76 10.40 10.31
C VAL A 23 18.95 10.37 9.34
N LEU A 24 18.72 10.38 8.04
CA LEU A 24 19.79 10.45 7.04
C LEU A 24 20.61 11.75 7.18
N GLY A 25 19.96 12.88 7.47
CA GLY A 25 20.65 14.15 7.72
C GLY A 25 21.55 14.10 8.95
N LEU A 26 21.09 13.50 10.05
CA LEU A 26 21.89 13.30 11.26
C LEU A 26 23.05 12.32 10.99
N ALA A 27 22.78 11.20 10.31
CA ALA A 27 23.81 10.23 9.95
C ALA A 27 24.88 10.83 9.02
N ALA A 28 24.49 11.71 8.08
CA ALA A 28 25.43 12.43 7.22
C ALA A 28 26.30 13.43 8.00
N ASN A 29 25.74 14.08 9.02
CA ASN A 29 26.52 14.93 9.94
C ASN A 29 27.55 14.11 10.72
N PHE A 30 27.13 12.96 11.27
CA PHE A 30 28.05 12.01 11.93
C PHE A 30 29.11 11.48 10.99
N ALA A 31 28.75 11.19 9.75
CA ALA A 31 29.70 10.75 8.74
C ALA A 31 30.81 11.79 8.51
N LYS A 32 30.44 13.07 8.41
CA LYS A 32 31.42 14.16 8.26
C LYS A 32 32.35 14.30 9.47
N LEU A 33 31.84 14.03 10.68
CA LEU A 33 32.57 14.25 11.93
C LEU A 33 33.44 13.06 12.36
N PHE A 34 32.96 11.83 12.15
CA PHE A 34 33.51 10.63 12.79
C PHE A 34 34.20 9.66 11.82
N LEU A 35 33.86 9.65 10.51
CA LEU A 35 34.60 8.82 9.54
C LEU A 35 36.00 9.40 9.25
N PRO A 36 37.08 8.60 9.33
CA PRO A 36 37.08 7.12 9.41
C PRO A 36 37.30 6.52 10.81
N ASN A 37 37.67 7.31 11.83
CA ASN A 37 38.35 6.77 13.01
C ASN A 37 37.44 6.42 14.21
N LEU A 38 36.25 7.01 14.32
CA LEU A 38 35.37 6.83 15.49
C LEU A 38 34.01 6.25 15.07
N GLN A 39 33.56 5.18 15.73
CA GLN A 39 32.25 4.54 15.48
C GLN A 39 31.89 4.36 13.99
N HIS A 40 32.88 3.89 13.23
CA HIS A 40 32.81 3.70 11.79
C HIS A 40 31.59 2.85 11.37
N ASP A 41 31.39 1.71 12.03
CA ASP A 41 30.42 0.70 11.59
C ASP A 41 28.97 1.16 11.81
N PHE A 42 28.69 1.79 12.96
CA PHE A 42 27.38 2.37 13.24
C PHE A 42 27.07 3.53 12.29
N THR A 43 28.05 4.39 12.01
CA THR A 43 27.87 5.52 11.10
C THR A 43 27.55 5.07 9.67
N ILE A 44 28.22 4.02 9.18
CA ILE A 44 27.89 3.43 7.87
C ILE A 44 26.50 2.81 7.90
N PHE A 45 26.18 2.02 8.92
CA PHE A 45 24.87 1.39 9.03
C PHE A 45 23.72 2.41 9.07
N SER A 46 23.90 3.49 9.83
CA SER A 46 22.94 4.60 9.93
C SER A 46 22.79 5.44 8.66
N LEU A 47 23.74 5.38 7.71
CA LEU A 47 23.57 5.94 6.37
C LEU A 47 22.80 4.98 5.45
N VAL A 48 23.13 3.69 5.49
CA VAL A 48 22.60 2.68 4.57
C VAL A 48 21.11 2.46 4.78
N VAL A 49 20.66 2.28 6.01
CA VAL A 49 19.26 1.93 6.31
C VAL A 49 18.26 3.02 5.86
N PRO A 50 18.41 4.32 6.19
CA PRO A 50 17.48 5.34 5.71
C PRO A 50 17.59 5.56 4.20
N SER A 51 18.78 5.42 3.61
CA SER A 51 18.96 5.49 2.14
C SER A 51 18.21 4.37 1.42
N LEU A 52 18.36 3.13 1.91
CA LEU A 52 17.65 1.96 1.42
C LEU A 52 16.14 2.12 1.62
N THR A 53 15.70 2.64 2.77
CA THR A 53 14.28 2.92 3.05
C THR A 53 13.72 3.87 1.99
N ILE A 54 14.39 5.00 1.73
CA ILE A 54 13.96 5.97 0.71
C ILE A 54 13.85 5.29 -0.66
N LEU A 55 14.88 4.56 -1.09
CA LEU A 55 14.91 3.89 -2.38
C LEU A 55 13.79 2.86 -2.53
N VAL A 56 13.58 2.02 -1.50
CA VAL A 56 12.54 0.98 -1.51
C VAL A 56 11.14 1.61 -1.59
N TYR A 57 10.87 2.69 -0.84
CA TYR A 57 9.57 3.36 -0.89
C TYR A 57 9.30 4.03 -2.24
N LEU A 58 10.33 4.57 -2.90
CA LEU A 58 10.20 5.08 -4.27
C LEU A 58 9.86 3.96 -5.27
N LEU A 59 10.43 2.76 -5.11
CA LEU A 59 10.09 1.61 -5.94
C LEU A 59 8.67 1.07 -5.64
N LEU A 60 8.26 1.03 -4.37
CA LEU A 60 6.92 0.60 -3.98
C LEU A 60 5.81 1.55 -4.46
N LEU A 61 6.13 2.82 -4.70
CA LEU A 61 5.20 3.76 -5.35
C LEU A 61 4.89 3.33 -6.79
N GLN A 62 5.85 2.75 -7.51
CA GLN A 62 5.67 2.29 -8.90
C GLN A 62 5.05 0.89 -8.98
N TRP A 63 5.43 -0.01 -8.07
CA TRP A 63 4.99 -1.42 -8.09
C TRP A 63 4.27 -1.78 -6.79
N ALA A 64 3.07 -1.22 -6.61
CA ALA A 64 2.25 -1.39 -5.41
C ALA A 64 1.55 -2.77 -5.35
N GLN A 65 2.32 -3.84 -5.17
CA GLN A 65 1.80 -5.20 -4.93
C GLN A 65 1.87 -5.56 -3.44
N PRO A 66 0.81 -6.15 -2.83
CA PRO A 66 0.81 -6.49 -1.41
C PRO A 66 1.96 -7.41 -1.00
N ARG A 67 2.32 -8.37 -1.86
CA ARG A 67 3.45 -9.28 -1.59
C ARG A 67 4.78 -8.54 -1.46
N LEU A 68 5.04 -7.59 -2.36
CA LEU A 68 6.26 -6.79 -2.34
C LEU A 68 6.27 -5.84 -1.14
N GLU A 69 5.14 -5.20 -0.87
CA GLU A 69 5.02 -4.30 0.28
C GLU A 69 5.25 -5.02 1.60
N VAL A 70 4.62 -6.16 1.85
CA VAL A 70 4.81 -6.92 3.10
C VAL A 70 6.27 -7.36 3.27
N THR A 71 6.90 -7.83 2.19
CA THR A 71 8.31 -8.24 2.23
C THR A 71 9.23 -7.06 2.51
N ALA A 72 9.00 -5.93 1.85
CA ALA A 72 9.76 -4.71 2.05
C ALA A 72 9.60 -4.15 3.46
N HIS A 73 8.36 -4.04 3.97
CA HIS A 73 8.09 -3.56 5.34
C HIS A 73 8.75 -4.45 6.39
N PHE A 74 8.77 -5.77 6.18
CA PHE A 74 9.47 -6.68 7.07
C PHE A 74 10.98 -6.43 7.10
N ILE A 75 11.64 -6.41 5.93
CA ILE A 75 13.09 -6.21 5.84
C ILE A 75 13.48 -4.84 6.40
N ILE A 76 12.80 -3.77 5.95
CA ILE A 76 13.05 -2.41 6.41
C ILE A 76 12.77 -2.29 7.92
N GLY A 77 11.68 -2.90 8.41
CA GLY A 77 11.34 -2.92 9.83
C GLY A 77 12.45 -3.55 10.68
N VAL A 78 12.98 -4.70 10.28
CA VAL A 78 14.11 -5.35 11.00
C VAL A 78 15.35 -4.47 11.01
N LEU A 79 15.65 -3.77 9.91
CA LEU A 79 16.79 -2.85 9.84
C LEU A 79 16.62 -1.64 10.77
N TRP A 80 15.42 -1.06 10.85
CA TRP A 80 15.13 0.04 11.79
C TRP A 80 15.15 -0.43 13.25
N LEU A 81 14.66 -1.64 13.53
CA LEU A 81 14.77 -2.26 14.84
C LEU A 81 16.23 -2.45 15.25
N ALA A 82 17.06 -2.99 14.35
CA ALA A 82 18.49 -3.17 14.57
C ALA A 82 19.20 -1.82 14.82
N MET A 83 18.83 -0.77 14.08
CA MET A 83 19.39 0.58 14.31
C MET A 83 19.01 1.13 15.68
N GLY A 84 17.74 1.01 16.07
CA GLY A 84 17.28 1.45 17.39
C GLY A 84 17.96 0.69 18.52
N ALA A 85 18.10 -0.63 18.39
CA ALA A 85 18.78 -1.46 19.38
C ALA A 85 20.29 -1.15 19.48
N TRP A 86 20.97 -0.96 18.35
CA TRP A 86 22.40 -0.63 18.34
C TRP A 86 22.65 0.79 18.89
N ALA A 87 21.81 1.76 18.55
CA ALA A 87 21.90 3.10 19.13
C ALA A 87 21.72 3.07 20.66
N ALA A 88 20.78 2.26 21.15
CA ALA A 88 20.57 2.06 22.59
C ALA A 88 21.77 1.41 23.28
N ASP A 89 22.44 0.45 22.63
CA ASP A 89 23.65 -0.21 23.14
C ASP A 89 24.85 0.77 23.24
N ILE A 90 25.03 1.62 22.23
CA ILE A 90 26.11 2.62 22.21
C ILE A 90 25.96 3.66 23.34
N ILE A 91 24.76 4.20 23.53
CA ILE A 91 24.52 5.26 24.52
C ILE A 91 24.30 4.67 25.92
N GLY A 92 23.69 3.49 26.00
CA GLY A 92 23.22 2.89 27.23
C GLY A 92 22.15 3.73 27.93
N TYR A 93 22.13 3.61 29.27
CA TYR A 93 21.19 4.29 30.17
C TYR A 93 21.63 5.70 30.58
N VAL A 94 22.65 6.25 29.94
CA VAL A 94 23.25 7.53 30.31
C VAL A 94 22.29 8.68 30.00
N GLN A 95 22.12 9.58 30.97
CA GLN A 95 21.36 10.82 30.77
C GLN A 95 22.26 11.87 30.10
N CYS A 96 21.78 12.52 29.04
CA CYS A 96 22.60 13.50 28.29
C CYS A 96 22.84 14.83 29.03
N TYR A 97 22.06 15.15 30.06
CA TYR A 97 22.17 16.41 30.82
C TYR A 97 23.47 16.57 31.62
N PRO A 98 23.95 15.55 32.38
CA PRO A 98 25.19 15.66 33.16
C PRO A 98 26.48 15.74 32.35
N LEU A 99 26.49 15.44 31.03
CA LEU A 99 27.69 15.52 30.18
C LEU A 99 28.10 16.96 29.82
N GLY A 100 27.71 17.95 30.65
CA GLY A 100 28.10 19.34 30.46
C GLY A 100 29.59 19.53 30.72
N GLY A 101 30.32 20.00 29.71
CA GLY A 101 31.76 20.28 29.80
C GLY A 101 32.68 19.19 29.25
N GLU A 102 32.14 18.02 28.93
CA GLU A 102 32.89 16.96 28.24
C GLU A 102 32.80 17.11 26.72
N SER A 103 33.92 16.79 26.05
CA SER A 103 34.00 16.80 24.59
C SER A 103 34.46 15.45 24.04
N THR A 104 33.82 15.04 22.96
CA THR A 104 34.16 13.86 22.18
C THR A 104 35.09 14.28 21.04
N PRO A 105 36.23 13.59 20.82
CA PRO A 105 37.13 13.91 19.72
C PRO A 105 36.45 13.62 18.38
N THR A 106 36.63 14.52 17.41
CA THR A 106 36.19 14.35 16.01
C THR A 106 37.41 14.45 15.09
N ASN A 107 37.26 14.10 13.81
CA ASN A 107 38.40 14.12 12.88
C ASN A 107 39.00 15.53 12.67
N ASN A 108 38.21 16.59 12.85
CA ASN A 108 38.64 17.98 12.64
C ASN A 108 38.51 18.86 13.89
N GLY A 109 38.38 18.27 15.09
CA GLY A 109 38.25 19.03 16.33
C GLY A 109 37.60 18.24 17.46
N SER A 110 36.67 18.88 18.18
CA SER A 110 35.89 18.22 19.23
C SER A 110 34.43 18.64 19.15
N MET A 111 33.54 17.73 19.51
CA MET A 111 32.09 17.95 19.63
C MET A 111 31.72 17.83 21.09
N SER A 112 30.76 18.62 21.58
CA SER A 112 30.27 18.42 22.95
C SER A 112 29.64 17.03 23.07
N SER A 113 30.06 16.26 24.08
CA SER A 113 29.52 14.92 24.36
C SER A 113 28.02 14.96 24.65
N ARG A 114 27.53 16.09 25.17
CA ARG A 114 26.10 16.34 25.35
C ARG A 114 25.34 16.41 24.02
N THR A 115 25.85 17.14 23.04
CA THR A 115 25.21 17.24 21.71
C THR A 115 25.22 15.90 21.01
N TYR A 116 26.33 15.17 21.08
CA TYR A 116 26.43 13.81 20.54
C TYR A 116 25.39 12.87 21.17
N CYS A 117 25.25 12.90 22.49
CA CYS A 117 24.25 12.10 23.21
C CYS A 117 22.81 12.44 22.76
N TYR A 118 22.48 13.72 22.59
CA TYR A 118 21.15 14.11 22.11
C TYR A 118 20.88 13.65 20.68
N GLU A 119 21.83 13.85 19.76
CA GLU A 119 21.66 13.43 18.36
C GLU A 119 21.51 11.90 18.26
N MET A 120 22.30 11.13 19.01
CA MET A 120 22.17 9.68 19.09
C MET A 120 20.82 9.24 19.68
N LYS A 121 20.32 9.90 20.74
CA LYS A 121 19.00 9.63 21.32
C LYS A 121 17.85 9.96 20.36
N VAL A 122 18.02 10.97 19.51
CA VAL A 122 17.05 11.29 18.45
C VAL A 122 17.03 10.18 17.40
N ILE A 123 18.19 9.68 16.96
CA ILE A 123 18.25 8.53 16.03
C ILE A 123 17.59 7.31 16.65
N GLU A 124 17.88 7.01 17.93
CA GLU A 124 17.25 5.91 18.66
C GLU A 124 15.72 6.02 18.65
N ALA A 125 15.18 7.17 19.10
CA ALA A 125 13.75 7.40 19.20
C ALA A 125 13.03 7.34 17.83
N LEU A 126 13.60 7.99 16.81
CA LEU A 126 13.04 7.97 15.45
C LEU A 126 13.09 6.57 14.83
N SER A 127 14.13 5.79 15.13
CA SER A 127 14.25 4.41 14.67
C SER A 127 13.19 3.50 15.25
N TRP A 128 12.95 3.59 16.57
CA TRP A 128 11.87 2.86 17.23
C TRP A 128 10.49 3.28 16.72
N PHE A 129 10.28 4.58 16.54
CA PHE A 129 9.03 5.08 16.00
C PHE A 129 8.76 4.55 14.58
N LEU A 130 9.76 4.56 13.70
CA LEU A 130 9.63 4.00 12.36
C LEU A 130 9.39 2.49 12.39
N PHE A 131 10.12 1.75 13.22
CA PHE A 131 9.87 0.33 13.40
C PHE A 131 8.42 0.02 13.78
N VAL A 132 7.88 0.73 14.77
CA VAL A 132 6.48 0.55 15.22
C VAL A 132 5.50 0.88 14.10
N LEU A 133 5.71 2.00 13.39
CA LEU A 133 4.86 2.41 12.28
C LEU A 133 4.86 1.35 11.16
N LEU A 134 6.05 0.85 10.78
CA LEU A 134 6.22 -0.21 9.79
C LEU A 134 5.54 -1.52 10.23
N ALA A 135 5.66 -1.90 11.50
CA ALA A 135 5.03 -3.11 12.05
C ALA A 135 3.49 -3.02 12.04
N ILE A 136 2.93 -1.85 12.37
CA ILE A 136 1.49 -1.58 12.27
C ILE A 136 1.05 -1.71 10.81
N TYR A 137 1.75 -1.08 9.88
CA TYR A 137 1.40 -1.11 8.46
C TYR A 137 1.51 -2.52 7.86
N PHE A 138 2.57 -3.25 8.21
CA PHE A 138 2.75 -4.67 7.88
C PHE A 138 1.55 -5.51 8.33
N THR A 139 1.11 -5.32 9.58
CA THR A 139 -0.04 -6.04 10.14
C THR A 139 -1.34 -5.68 9.42
N ILE A 140 -1.55 -4.40 9.10
CA ILE A 140 -2.73 -3.94 8.36
C ILE A 140 -2.78 -4.57 6.96
N ILE A 141 -1.68 -4.58 6.21
CA ILE A 141 -1.68 -5.19 4.86
C ILE A 141 -1.99 -6.68 4.95
N ILE A 142 -1.31 -7.41 5.84
CA ILE A 142 -1.54 -8.86 5.97
C ILE A 142 -3.00 -9.15 6.32
N THR A 143 -3.57 -8.44 7.30
CA THR A 143 -4.95 -8.66 7.72
C THR A 143 -5.94 -8.33 6.60
N LEU A 144 -5.77 -7.21 5.89
CA LEU A 144 -6.66 -6.81 4.80
C LEU A 144 -6.54 -7.74 3.59
N THR A 145 -5.32 -8.09 3.17
CA THR A 145 -5.11 -8.99 2.01
C THR A 145 -5.60 -10.40 2.32
N THR A 146 -5.38 -10.91 3.54
CA THR A 146 -5.89 -12.23 3.95
C THR A 146 -7.41 -12.25 3.95
N ARG A 147 -8.07 -11.19 4.46
CA ARG A 147 -9.53 -11.05 4.39
C ARG A 147 -10.04 -11.04 2.94
N ALA A 148 -9.35 -10.37 2.02
CA ALA A 148 -9.72 -10.35 0.61
C ALA A 148 -9.64 -11.75 -0.04
N VAL A 149 -8.65 -12.56 0.33
CA VAL A 149 -8.54 -13.95 -0.14
C VAL A 149 -9.70 -14.81 0.37
N VAL A 150 -10.06 -14.68 1.64
CA VAL A 150 -11.19 -15.41 2.24
C VAL A 150 -12.53 -15.05 1.58
N LEU A 151 -12.68 -13.81 1.11
CA LEU A 151 -13.86 -13.34 0.36
C LEU A 151 -13.88 -13.79 -1.11
N GLY A 152 -13.01 -14.73 -1.52
CA GLY A 152 -13.02 -15.34 -2.85
C GLY A 152 -12.07 -14.72 -3.86
N ARG A 153 -11.26 -13.72 -3.47
CA ARG A 153 -10.27 -13.09 -4.36
C ARG A 153 -8.92 -13.79 -4.30
N HIS A 154 -8.83 -14.95 -4.96
CA HIS A 154 -7.67 -15.85 -4.90
C HIS A 154 -6.33 -15.19 -5.29
N PHE A 155 -6.34 -14.17 -6.16
CA PHE A 155 -5.14 -13.47 -6.64
C PHE A 155 -4.85 -12.13 -5.93
N ALA A 156 -5.48 -11.86 -4.78
CA ALA A 156 -5.34 -10.61 -4.04
C ALA A 156 -3.88 -10.21 -3.72
N TRP A 157 -2.98 -11.18 -3.57
CA TRP A 157 -1.55 -10.94 -3.27
C TRP A 157 -0.71 -10.47 -4.46
N SER A 158 -1.13 -10.80 -5.69
CA SER A 158 -0.43 -10.46 -6.94
C SER A 158 -1.04 -9.26 -7.66
N GLU A 159 -2.25 -8.88 -7.29
CA GLU A 159 -2.95 -7.74 -7.88
C GLU A 159 -2.39 -6.42 -7.34
N HIS A 160 -2.54 -5.37 -8.16
CA HIS A 160 -2.14 -4.04 -7.73
C HIS A 160 -3.09 -3.54 -6.64
N ILE A 161 -2.54 -2.97 -5.57
CA ILE A 161 -3.28 -2.49 -4.39
C ILE A 161 -4.41 -1.53 -4.76
N SER A 162 -4.30 -0.80 -5.87
CA SER A 162 -5.36 0.09 -6.35
C SER A 162 -6.66 -0.60 -6.79
N GLN A 163 -6.56 -1.88 -7.17
CA GLN A 163 -7.63 -2.67 -7.77
C GLN A 163 -8.40 -3.46 -6.72
N LEU A 164 -7.88 -3.55 -5.50
CA LEU A 164 -8.58 -4.17 -4.39
C LEU A 164 -9.58 -3.17 -3.81
N GLY A 165 -10.83 -3.60 -3.68
CA GLY A 165 -11.90 -2.84 -3.02
C GLY A 165 -11.70 -2.92 -1.52
N TRP A 166 -10.89 -2.01 -0.97
CA TRP A 166 -10.68 -1.92 0.46
C TRP A 166 -11.93 -1.34 1.14
N PHE A 167 -12.25 -1.83 2.35
CA PHE A 167 -13.34 -1.28 3.17
C PHE A 167 -14.74 -1.27 2.55
N GLY A 168 -15.02 -2.16 1.59
CA GLY A 168 -16.34 -2.26 0.95
C GLY A 168 -16.60 -1.24 -0.16
N GLU A 169 -15.59 -0.46 -0.53
CA GLU A 169 -15.66 0.45 -1.68
C GLU A 169 -15.36 -0.30 -3.00
N LEU A 170 -16.12 0.00 -4.06
CA LEU A 170 -15.91 -0.59 -5.39
C LEU A 170 -14.61 -0.07 -6.03
N PRO A 171 -13.78 -0.94 -6.62
CA PRO A 171 -12.55 -0.51 -7.27
C PRO A 171 -12.86 0.37 -8.49
N GLY A 172 -12.39 1.62 -8.47
CA GLY A 172 -12.52 2.56 -9.60
C GLY A 172 -13.49 3.72 -9.37
N TYR A 173 -14.22 3.74 -8.25
CA TYR A 173 -15.08 4.87 -7.90
C TYR A 173 -14.26 6.03 -7.29
N PRO A 174 -14.37 7.28 -7.78
CA PRO A 174 -15.26 7.78 -8.83
C PRO A 174 -14.61 7.99 -10.21
N THR A 175 -13.32 7.71 -10.42
CA THR A 175 -12.58 8.25 -11.58
C THR A 175 -12.08 7.29 -12.65
N GLU A 176 -12.13 5.96 -12.55
CA GLU A 176 -11.61 5.14 -13.66
C GLU A 176 -12.42 3.89 -14.00
N ALA A 177 -12.64 3.72 -15.31
CA ALA A 177 -13.36 2.64 -15.95
C ALA A 177 -12.83 1.27 -15.52
N VAL A 178 -13.74 0.47 -14.99
CA VAL A 178 -13.55 -0.96 -14.74
C VAL A 178 -13.20 -1.63 -16.06
N TYR A 179 -11.92 -1.91 -16.31
CA TYR A 179 -11.53 -2.80 -17.40
C TYR A 179 -12.03 -4.21 -17.06
N PRO A 180 -12.96 -4.79 -17.84
CA PRO A 180 -13.32 -6.18 -17.65
C PRO A 180 -12.14 -7.02 -18.13
N ARG A 181 -11.50 -7.78 -17.23
CA ARG A 181 -10.68 -8.91 -17.67
C ARG A 181 -11.65 -9.98 -18.21
N PRO A 182 -11.53 -10.38 -19.48
CA PRO A 182 -12.44 -11.37 -20.04
C PRO A 182 -12.08 -12.73 -19.45
N TYR A 183 -13.01 -13.30 -18.67
CA TYR A 183 -12.99 -14.71 -18.38
C TYR A 183 -13.35 -15.45 -19.68
N ALA A 184 -12.50 -16.40 -20.06
CA ALA A 184 -12.59 -17.17 -21.30
C ALA A 184 -13.94 -17.89 -21.43
N GLY A 185 -14.61 -17.70 -22.58
CA GLY A 185 -15.88 -18.35 -22.93
C GLY A 185 -16.05 -18.46 -24.45
N TYR A 186 -15.41 -19.49 -25.00
CA TYR A 186 -15.75 -20.29 -26.21
C TYR A 186 -16.79 -19.80 -27.24
N GLY A 187 -16.36 -19.65 -28.51
CA GLY A 187 -17.08 -19.91 -29.79
C GLY A 187 -18.36 -19.10 -30.09
N GLY A 188 -18.69 -18.64 -31.31
CA GLY A 188 -18.22 -18.86 -32.66
C GLY A 188 -19.34 -18.38 -33.62
N TYR A 189 -18.93 -17.82 -34.76
CA TYR A 189 -19.63 -17.76 -36.07
C TYR A 189 -21.00 -17.03 -36.28
N SER A 190 -20.95 -16.15 -37.31
CA SER A 190 -21.91 -15.86 -38.39
C SER A 190 -23.24 -15.12 -38.16
N GLN A 191 -23.30 -13.92 -38.77
CA GLN A 191 -24.35 -13.25 -39.62
C GLN A 191 -25.54 -14.13 -40.11
N PRO A 192 -26.70 -13.61 -40.63
CA PRO A 192 -27.11 -12.22 -40.97
C PRO A 192 -28.54 -11.78 -40.50
N TYR A 193 -28.89 -10.50 -40.76
CA TYR A 193 -30.20 -9.79 -40.72
C TYR A 193 -31.42 -10.53 -41.38
N PRO A 194 -32.71 -10.05 -41.38
CA PRO A 194 -33.34 -8.78 -40.89
C PRO A 194 -34.75 -8.91 -40.21
N MET A 195 -35.37 -7.75 -39.88
CA MET A 195 -36.83 -7.44 -39.81
C MET A 195 -37.52 -7.20 -38.43
N MET A 196 -37.71 -5.91 -38.12
CA MET A 196 -39.02 -5.21 -37.93
C MET A 196 -39.91 -5.42 -36.66
N GLN A 197 -40.07 -4.31 -35.91
CA GLN A 197 -41.31 -3.77 -35.24
C GLN A 197 -41.79 -4.35 -33.87
N PRO A 198 -42.73 -3.67 -33.14
CA PRO A 198 -42.61 -2.36 -32.47
C PRO A 198 -43.08 -2.38 -30.98
N ASN A 199 -42.78 -1.31 -30.23
CA ASN A 199 -43.38 -0.90 -28.94
C ASN A 199 -43.16 -1.77 -27.69
N VAL A 200 -42.17 -1.40 -26.86
CA VAL A 200 -42.27 -1.56 -25.40
C VAL A 200 -41.72 -0.31 -24.70
N MET A 201 -42.58 0.29 -23.87
CA MET A 201 -42.34 1.44 -22.98
C MET A 201 -41.14 1.19 -22.06
N GLN A 202 -40.17 2.10 -22.11
CA GLN A 202 -38.90 2.03 -21.37
C GLN A 202 -38.98 2.89 -20.10
N ASN A 203 -38.88 2.26 -18.92
CA ASN A 203 -38.74 2.96 -17.62
C ASN A 203 -37.25 2.91 -17.20
N PRO A 204 -36.60 4.01 -16.76
CA PRO A 204 -35.13 4.11 -16.79
C PRO A 204 -34.36 3.60 -15.55
N MET A 205 -35.03 3.14 -14.49
CA MET A 205 -34.37 2.72 -13.24
C MET A 205 -35.14 1.63 -12.49
N GLY A 206 -35.11 0.40 -12.98
CA GLY A 206 -35.68 -0.72 -12.24
C GLY A 206 -35.52 -2.01 -13.01
N GLY A 207 -34.93 -3.02 -12.35
CA GLY A 207 -34.83 -4.36 -12.92
C GLY A 207 -36.18 -4.83 -13.46
N TYR A 208 -36.15 -5.51 -14.60
CA TYR A 208 -37.32 -6.03 -15.28
C TYR A 208 -38.03 -7.07 -14.39
N VAL A 209 -39.03 -6.64 -13.62
CA VAL A 209 -39.97 -7.55 -12.94
C VAL A 209 -41.07 -7.89 -13.92
N VAL A 210 -41.00 -9.09 -14.50
CA VAL A 210 -42.03 -9.62 -15.41
C VAL A 210 -43.06 -10.34 -14.56
N GLN A 211 -44.29 -9.82 -14.51
CA GLN A 211 -45.41 -10.59 -13.99
C GLN A 211 -45.76 -11.69 -14.99
N GLN A 212 -45.45 -12.94 -14.65
CA GLN A 212 -45.81 -14.11 -15.44
C GLN A 212 -47.31 -14.37 -15.32
N ALA A 213 -48.03 -14.43 -16.44
CA ALA A 213 -49.42 -14.87 -16.46
C ALA A 213 -49.48 -16.39 -16.21
N HIS A 214 -50.44 -16.83 -15.40
CA HIS A 214 -50.65 -18.27 -15.12
C HIS A 214 -50.90 -19.04 -16.42
N GLY A 215 -50.17 -20.14 -16.65
CA GLY A 215 -50.28 -20.95 -17.89
C GLY A 215 -49.42 -20.47 -19.06
N HIS A 216 -48.54 -19.50 -18.85
CA HIS A 216 -47.56 -19.04 -19.84
C HIS A 216 -46.13 -19.29 -19.37
N SER A 217 -45.26 -19.69 -20.29
CA SER A 217 -43.81 -19.78 -20.09
C SER A 217 -43.15 -18.45 -20.45
N VAL A 218 -42.21 -17.98 -19.62
CA VAL A 218 -41.45 -16.76 -19.88
C VAL A 218 -40.18 -17.13 -20.62
N VAL A 219 -40.00 -16.61 -21.83
CA VAL A 219 -38.77 -16.74 -22.60
C VAL A 219 -38.06 -15.39 -22.60
N ILE A 220 -36.88 -15.36 -21.98
CA ILE A 220 -36.01 -14.19 -21.94
C ILE A 220 -34.94 -14.39 -23.01
N GLN A 221 -34.97 -13.58 -24.06
CA GLN A 221 -33.91 -13.55 -25.06
C GLN A 221 -32.90 -12.44 -24.71
N PRO A 222 -31.61 -12.78 -24.49
CA PRO A 222 -30.58 -11.78 -24.26
C PRO A 222 -30.47 -10.85 -25.48
N GLY A 223 -30.50 -9.53 -25.26
CA GLY A 223 -30.33 -8.56 -26.34
C GLY A 223 -28.91 -8.64 -26.91
N VAL A 224 -28.80 -8.68 -28.23
CA VAL A 224 -27.50 -8.70 -28.93
C VAL A 224 -26.92 -7.28 -28.95
N ASN A 225 -25.61 -7.14 -28.71
CA ASN A 225 -24.88 -5.85 -28.67
C ASN A 225 -25.33 -4.85 -27.58
N GLY A 226 -25.60 -5.35 -26.36
CA GLY A 226 -25.92 -4.50 -25.21
C GLY A 226 -27.32 -3.88 -25.25
N GLN A 227 -28.18 -4.35 -26.16
CA GLN A 227 -29.60 -4.01 -26.16
C GLN A 227 -30.31 -4.67 -24.95
N PRO A 228 -31.39 -4.04 -24.43
CA PRO A 228 -32.18 -4.62 -23.35
C PRO A 228 -32.75 -5.99 -23.78
N ALA A 229 -32.83 -6.92 -22.83
CA ALA A 229 -33.37 -8.26 -23.09
C ALA A 229 -34.86 -8.19 -23.48
N THR A 230 -35.23 -8.93 -24.51
CA THR A 230 -36.63 -9.03 -24.94
C THR A 230 -37.29 -10.15 -24.15
N ILE A 231 -38.45 -9.85 -23.57
CA ILE A 231 -39.20 -10.77 -22.71
C ILE A 231 -40.51 -11.07 -23.42
N SER A 232 -40.74 -12.34 -23.73
CA SER A 232 -42.00 -12.82 -24.33
C SER A 232 -42.63 -13.90 -23.47
N GLN A 233 -43.95 -13.93 -23.40
CA GLN A 233 -44.72 -14.97 -22.72
C GLN A 233 -45.39 -15.87 -23.77
N VAL A 234 -45.02 -17.14 -23.81
CA VAL A 234 -45.57 -18.12 -24.74
C VAL A 234 -46.52 -19.05 -23.97
N PRO A 235 -47.77 -19.29 -24.43
CA PRO A 235 -48.66 -20.25 -23.78
C PRO A 235 -47.98 -21.62 -23.64
N SER A 236 -47.98 -22.19 -22.44
CA SER A 236 -47.55 -23.59 -22.27
C SER A 236 -48.70 -24.49 -22.71
N MET A 237 -48.49 -25.28 -23.77
CA MET A 237 -49.38 -26.40 -24.09
C MET A 237 -49.20 -27.53 -23.08
#